data_AF-A0A1G7Y7S6-F1
#
_entry.id   AF-A0A1G7Y7S6-F1
#
_cell.length_a   1.000
_cell.length_b   1.000
_cell.length_c   1.000
_cell.angle_alpha   90.00
_cell.angle_beta   90.00
_cell.angle_gamma   90.00
#
_symmetry.space_group_name_H-M   'P 1'
#
loop_
_entity.id
_entity.type
_entity.pdbx_description
1 polymer ?
#
loop_
_entity_poly.entity_id
_entity_poly.type
_entity_poly.pdbx_seq_one_letter_code
_entity_poly.pdbx_strand_id
1 'polypeptide(L)'
;MKHYKVLFFLILIIYQSCKKDKTESQSDQRIQNISIYTIGDSTMADKPNPEENPERGWCQLLPQFLNNNATVKNHAVNGRSTRSFIAEGRWDSVYQQMKKGDYIFIQFGHNDQKINNPNRYTNPHTAYRNNLIKFVSETREMGATPVLFTSIVRRNFNEEKTLVDTHGEYPQEVRSVAQEFNVPLIDLQYLTEKLEEAYGVNGSKKLHLHYAPNEIPYYPEGKEDNTHLSVLGATEVARLAVNALNEKVEGFDAFTKTN
;
A
#
# COMPACT_ATOMS: atom_id res chain seq x y z
N MET A 1 33.41 -63.71 58.39
CA MET A 1 32.49 -62.92 59.24
C MET A 1 33.07 -61.51 59.36
N LYS A 2 32.54 -60.55 58.61
CA LYS A 2 33.02 -59.15 58.60
C LYS A 2 32.12 -58.31 59.51
N HIS A 3 32.72 -57.61 60.45
CA HIS A 3 32.06 -56.70 61.39
C HIS A 3 31.60 -55.42 60.67
N TYR A 4 30.33 -55.07 60.81
CA TYR A 4 29.79 -53.77 60.43
C TYR A 4 29.89 -52.83 61.63
N LYS A 5 30.70 -51.76 61.52
CA LYS A 5 30.58 -50.57 62.36
C LYS A 5 29.74 -49.55 61.58
N VAL A 6 28.53 -49.31 62.08
CA VAL A 6 27.65 -48.23 61.65
C VAL A 6 28.19 -46.92 62.22
N LEU A 7 28.51 -45.95 61.37
CA LEU A 7 28.83 -44.58 61.78
C LEU A 7 27.81 -43.63 61.14
N PHE A 8 26.99 -43.03 62.00
CA PHE A 8 26.02 -41.99 61.66
C PHE A 8 26.75 -40.72 61.21
N PHE A 9 26.46 -40.23 60.01
CA PHE A 9 26.82 -38.86 59.60
C PHE A 9 25.55 -38.01 59.54
N LEU A 10 25.53 -36.96 60.36
CA LEU A 10 24.57 -35.87 60.28
C LEU A 10 24.70 -35.17 58.93
N ILE A 11 23.60 -35.11 58.17
CA ILE A 11 23.49 -34.27 56.97
C ILE A 11 22.95 -32.91 57.42
N LEU A 12 23.83 -31.90 57.39
CA LEU A 12 23.48 -30.50 57.60
C LEU A 12 22.81 -29.98 56.31
N ILE A 13 21.51 -29.71 56.37
CA ILE A 13 20.77 -29.11 55.25
C ILE A 13 21.11 -27.62 55.22
N ILE A 14 21.97 -27.22 54.29
CA ILE A 14 22.19 -25.81 53.95
C ILE A 14 21.13 -25.43 52.91
N TYR A 15 20.09 -24.74 53.36
CA TYR A 15 19.18 -24.02 52.46
C TYR A 15 19.93 -22.82 51.87
N GLN A 16 20.54 -22.99 50.70
CA GLN A 16 20.86 -21.85 49.85
C GLN A 16 19.61 -21.43 49.10
N SER A 17 19.08 -20.27 49.49
CA SER A 17 18.10 -19.53 48.69
C SER A 17 18.78 -19.08 47.41
N CYS A 18 18.57 -19.83 46.32
CA CYS A 18 18.84 -19.32 44.98
C CYS A 18 17.74 -18.30 44.64
N LYS A 19 18.01 -17.02 44.90
CA LYS A 19 17.38 -15.95 44.13
C LYS A 19 17.80 -16.15 42.69
N LYS A 20 16.89 -16.70 41.89
CA LYS A 20 17.00 -16.73 40.44
C LYS A 20 16.85 -15.28 40.00
N ASP A 21 17.97 -14.61 39.73
CA ASP A 21 17.96 -13.35 39.00
C ASP A 21 17.34 -13.63 37.63
N LYS A 22 16.04 -13.34 37.53
CA LYS A 22 15.36 -13.16 36.26
C LYS A 22 15.77 -11.79 35.73
N THR A 23 16.99 -11.68 35.24
CA THR A 23 17.29 -10.73 34.16
C THR A 23 16.76 -11.37 32.88
N GLU A 24 15.44 -11.38 32.72
CA GLU A 24 14.87 -11.35 31.38
C GLU A 24 15.39 -10.05 30.78
N SER A 25 16.36 -10.15 29.86
CA SER A 25 16.65 -9.07 28.95
C SER A 25 15.38 -8.85 28.14
N GLN A 26 14.54 -7.91 28.58
CA GLN A 26 13.68 -7.17 27.68
C GLN A 26 14.63 -6.56 26.66
N SER A 27 14.87 -7.28 25.56
CA SER A 27 15.30 -6.63 24.33
C SER A 27 14.19 -5.64 24.04
N ASP A 28 14.49 -4.37 24.31
CA ASP A 28 13.78 -3.22 23.78
C ASP A 28 13.73 -3.41 22.27
N GLN A 29 12.71 -4.13 21.77
CA GLN A 29 12.36 -4.18 20.36
C GLN A 29 11.86 -2.79 20.04
N ARG A 30 12.79 -1.83 19.91
CA ARG A 30 12.51 -0.59 19.21
C ARG A 30 12.00 -1.03 17.86
N ILE A 31 10.69 -0.82 17.63
CA ILE A 31 10.09 -1.02 16.33
C ILE A 31 10.97 -0.22 15.37
N GLN A 32 11.71 -0.93 14.52
CA GLN A 32 12.54 -0.28 13.53
C GLN A 32 11.62 0.55 12.66
N ASN A 33 11.93 1.84 12.49
CA ASN A 33 11.16 2.70 11.61
C ASN A 33 11.23 2.13 10.18
N ILE A 34 10.08 1.69 9.66
CA ILE A 34 9.99 0.98 8.39
C ILE A 34 9.73 1.96 7.24
N SER A 35 10.29 1.68 6.06
CA SER A 35 9.91 2.43 4.87
C SER A 35 8.77 1.74 4.13
N ILE A 36 7.78 2.53 3.72
CA ILE A 36 6.73 2.11 2.80
C ILE A 36 7.01 2.79 1.47
N TYR A 37 7.55 2.05 0.51
CA TYR A 37 7.74 2.51 -0.85
C TYR A 37 6.45 2.30 -1.63
N THR A 38 6.00 3.31 -2.37
CA THR A 38 4.78 3.18 -3.18
C THR A 38 5.12 3.43 -4.65
N ILE A 39 4.71 2.52 -5.54
CA ILE A 39 4.92 2.63 -6.98
C ILE A 39 3.57 2.56 -7.70
N GLY A 40 3.35 3.52 -8.59
CA GLY A 40 2.06 3.64 -9.27
C GLY A 40 1.94 4.84 -10.19
N ASP A 41 0.70 5.22 -10.46
CA ASP A 41 0.32 6.26 -11.42
C ASP A 41 -0.17 7.56 -10.75
N SER A 42 -0.87 8.42 -11.50
CA SER A 42 -1.36 9.72 -11.01
C SER A 42 -2.35 9.62 -9.85
N THR A 43 -3.08 8.51 -9.71
CA THR A 43 -4.04 8.33 -8.60
C THR A 43 -3.36 8.09 -7.26
N MET A 44 -2.06 7.73 -7.29
CA MET A 44 -1.24 7.44 -6.13
C MET A 44 -0.18 8.52 -5.87
N ALA A 45 0.30 9.19 -6.92
CA ALA A 45 1.43 10.13 -6.89
C ALA A 45 1.19 11.42 -6.08
N ASP A 46 2.26 11.95 -5.50
CA ASP A 46 2.27 13.28 -4.89
C ASP A 46 2.01 14.38 -5.93
N LYS A 47 1.25 15.39 -5.54
CA LYS A 47 1.00 16.58 -6.37
C LYS A 47 1.80 17.76 -5.86
N PRO A 48 2.51 18.48 -6.74
CA PRO A 48 3.26 19.67 -6.37
C PRO A 48 2.30 20.81 -5.98
N ASN A 49 2.81 21.73 -5.17
CA ASN A 49 2.10 22.92 -4.69
C ASN A 49 0.73 22.58 -4.06
N PRO A 50 0.68 21.75 -3.01
CA PRO A 50 -0.57 21.26 -2.44
C PRO A 50 -1.48 22.39 -1.92
N GLU A 51 -0.92 23.54 -1.54
CA GLU A 51 -1.72 24.70 -1.09
C GLU A 51 -2.55 25.35 -2.21
N GLU A 52 -2.17 25.13 -3.48
CA GLU A 52 -2.86 25.69 -4.64
C GLU A 52 -3.56 24.61 -5.46
N ASN A 53 -2.88 23.49 -5.70
CA ASN A 53 -3.39 22.38 -6.49
C ASN A 53 -4.35 21.55 -5.65
N PRO A 54 -5.64 21.41 -6.03
CA PRO A 54 -6.59 20.61 -5.26
C PRO A 54 -6.44 19.09 -5.46
N GLU A 55 -5.69 18.66 -6.47
CA GLU A 55 -5.47 17.25 -6.77
C GLU A 55 -4.58 16.59 -5.72
N ARG A 56 -4.86 15.33 -5.39
CA ARG A 56 -4.03 14.50 -4.53
C ARG A 56 -3.98 13.07 -5.03
N GLY A 57 -2.81 12.44 -4.98
CA GLY A 57 -2.73 10.99 -5.01
C GLY A 57 -3.03 10.42 -3.62
N TRP A 58 -3.66 9.26 -3.51
CA TRP A 58 -4.04 8.73 -2.20
C TRP A 58 -2.83 8.42 -1.30
N CYS A 59 -1.68 8.00 -1.85
CA CYS A 59 -0.46 7.81 -1.06
C CYS A 59 0.15 9.11 -0.53
N GLN A 60 -0.17 10.27 -1.12
CA GLN A 60 0.22 11.57 -0.56
C GLN A 60 -0.45 11.82 0.81
N LEU A 61 -1.63 11.24 1.02
CA LEU A 61 -2.42 11.40 2.25
C LEU A 61 -2.19 10.25 3.23
N LEU A 62 -1.60 9.14 2.77
CA LEU A 62 -1.31 7.96 3.59
C LEU A 62 -0.60 8.27 4.93
N PRO A 63 0.40 9.18 5.01
CA PRO A 63 1.07 9.51 6.27
C PRO A 63 0.14 9.94 7.40
N GLN A 64 -1.03 10.50 7.10
CA GLN A 64 -1.95 10.97 8.15
C GLN A 64 -2.54 9.81 8.98
N PHE A 65 -2.52 8.58 8.44
CA PHE A 65 -3.02 7.37 9.08
C PHE A 65 -1.92 6.52 9.74
N LEU A 66 -0.65 6.88 9.55
CA LEU A 66 0.49 6.12 10.04
C LEU A 66 1.08 6.73 11.30
N ASN A 67 1.58 5.88 12.20
CA ASN A 67 2.33 6.33 13.37
C ASN A 67 3.81 6.58 13.02
N ASN A 68 4.59 7.03 14.00
CA ASN A 68 5.99 7.43 13.79
C ASN A 68 6.97 6.27 13.48
N ASN A 69 6.49 5.03 13.47
CA ASN A 69 7.29 3.86 13.12
C ASN A 69 7.22 3.50 11.63
N ALA A 70 6.51 4.28 10.80
CA ALA A 70 6.50 4.11 9.36
C ALA A 70 6.72 5.44 8.62
N THR A 71 7.53 5.38 7.57
CA THR A 71 7.80 6.53 6.69
C THR A 71 7.42 6.18 5.26
N VAL A 72 6.53 6.98 4.65
CA VAL A 72 6.14 6.80 3.25
C VAL A 72 7.18 7.42 2.33
N LYS A 73 7.62 6.66 1.33
CA LYS A 73 8.46 7.12 0.22
C LYS A 73 7.65 6.94 -1.06
N ASN A 74 6.93 8.00 -1.45
CA ASN A 74 6.03 7.92 -2.59
C ASN A 74 6.79 8.07 -3.91
N HIS A 75 6.94 6.98 -4.64
CA HIS A 75 7.58 6.93 -5.96
C HIS A 75 6.56 6.81 -7.11
N ALA A 76 5.26 6.88 -6.84
CA ALA A 76 4.26 6.90 -7.89
C ALA A 76 4.37 8.19 -8.71
N VAL A 77 4.10 8.08 -10.03
CA VAL A 77 4.29 9.20 -10.94
C VAL A 77 3.17 9.30 -11.96
N ASN A 78 2.71 10.54 -12.19
CA ASN A 78 1.67 10.84 -13.15
C ASN A 78 1.91 10.19 -14.52
N GLY A 79 0.87 9.53 -15.03
CA GLY A 79 0.85 8.95 -16.38
C GLY A 79 1.69 7.70 -16.58
N ARG A 80 2.29 7.13 -15.53
CA ARG A 80 3.09 5.91 -15.66
C ARG A 80 2.19 4.66 -15.70
N SER A 81 2.58 3.75 -16.59
CA SER A 81 2.22 2.33 -16.66
C SER A 81 3.34 1.50 -16.05
N THR A 82 3.14 0.19 -15.88
CA THR A 82 4.24 -0.69 -15.44
C THR A 82 5.42 -0.64 -16.43
N ARG A 83 5.14 -0.60 -17.75
CA ARG A 83 6.17 -0.51 -18.81
C ARG A 83 6.99 0.77 -18.70
N SER A 84 6.32 1.92 -18.71
CA SER A 84 7.04 3.21 -18.66
C SER A 84 7.76 3.39 -17.32
N PHE A 85 7.23 2.85 -16.22
CA PHE A 85 7.89 2.94 -14.92
C PHE A 85 9.22 2.19 -14.90
N ILE A 86 9.27 1.00 -15.51
CA ILE A 86 10.49 0.23 -15.69
C ILE A 86 11.42 0.90 -16.71
N ALA A 87 10.91 1.25 -17.89
CA ALA A 87 11.71 1.82 -18.97
C ALA A 87 12.39 3.15 -18.61
N GLU A 88 11.80 3.92 -17.69
CA GLU A 88 12.36 5.17 -17.18
C GLU A 88 13.32 4.98 -15.98
N GLY A 89 13.67 3.74 -15.60
CA GLY A 89 14.58 3.45 -14.48
C GLY A 89 14.01 3.78 -13.09
N ARG A 90 12.69 4.00 -12.98
CA ARG A 90 12.06 4.37 -11.71
C ARG A 90 11.99 3.20 -10.75
N TRP A 91 11.75 2.01 -11.28
CA TRP A 91 11.83 0.79 -10.48
C TRP A 91 13.23 0.55 -9.95
N ASP A 92 14.27 0.67 -10.80
CA ASP A 92 15.66 0.49 -10.39
C ASP A 92 16.05 1.45 -9.24
N SER A 93 15.55 2.70 -9.30
CA SER A 93 15.75 3.70 -8.24
C SER A 93 15.15 3.29 -6.90
N VAL A 94 14.01 2.59 -6.90
CA VAL A 94 13.37 2.05 -5.70
C VAL A 94 14.12 0.81 -5.22
N TYR A 95 14.39 -0.12 -6.13
CA TYR A 95 15.08 -1.37 -5.87
C TYR A 95 16.42 -1.17 -5.16
N GLN A 96 17.22 -0.19 -5.61
CA GLN A 96 18.53 0.13 -5.02
C GLN A 96 18.46 0.70 -3.59
N GLN A 97 17.32 1.24 -3.16
CA GLN A 97 17.16 1.86 -1.85
C GLN A 97 16.46 0.95 -0.83
N MET A 98 15.77 -0.08 -1.33
CA MET A 98 14.97 -1.02 -0.56
C MET A 98 15.82 -1.81 0.43
N LYS A 99 15.26 -2.06 1.62
CA LYS A 99 15.90 -2.85 2.67
C LYS A 99 14.96 -3.93 3.19
N LYS A 100 15.57 -4.94 3.81
CA LYS A 100 14.82 -6.00 4.50
C LYS A 100 13.84 -5.39 5.51
N GLY A 101 12.59 -5.87 5.46
CA GLY A 101 11.49 -5.41 6.31
C GLY A 101 10.63 -4.30 5.70
N ASP A 102 11.12 -3.58 4.67
CA ASP A 102 10.33 -2.53 4.02
C ASP A 102 9.07 -3.09 3.36
N TYR A 103 8.07 -2.24 3.13
CA TYR A 103 6.87 -2.57 2.35
C TYR A 103 6.88 -1.88 1.00
N ILE A 104 6.53 -2.61 -0.07
CA ILE A 104 6.39 -2.04 -1.41
C ILE A 104 4.93 -2.18 -1.83
N PHE A 105 4.23 -1.04 -1.93
CA PHE A 105 2.86 -0.97 -2.43
C PHE A 105 2.88 -0.76 -3.94
N ILE A 106 2.23 -1.65 -4.67
CA ILE A 106 2.29 -1.72 -6.13
C ILE A 106 0.87 -1.51 -6.69
N GLN A 107 0.63 -0.39 -7.38
CA GLN A 107 -0.68 -0.08 -7.97
C GLN A 107 -0.55 0.51 -9.39
N PHE A 108 -0.93 -0.26 -10.41
CA PHE A 108 -0.95 0.17 -11.82
C PHE A 108 -2.20 -0.31 -12.54
N GLY A 109 -2.43 0.14 -13.78
CA GLY A 109 -3.58 -0.26 -14.60
C GLY A 109 -4.10 0.87 -15.49
N HIS A 110 -4.29 2.08 -14.95
CA HIS A 110 -4.91 3.20 -15.68
C HIS A 110 -4.22 3.57 -16.99
N ASN A 111 -2.90 3.41 -17.05
CA ASN A 111 -2.09 3.78 -18.21
C ASN A 111 -1.67 2.56 -19.03
N ASP A 112 -1.66 1.38 -18.43
CA ASP A 112 -1.35 0.10 -19.06
C ASP A 112 -2.38 -0.26 -20.13
N GLN A 113 -3.65 0.11 -19.95
CA GLN A 113 -4.74 -0.10 -20.91
C GLN A 113 -4.70 0.78 -22.17
N LYS A 114 -3.74 1.72 -22.28
CA LYS A 114 -3.72 2.72 -23.37
C LYS A 114 -3.14 2.12 -24.65
N ILE A 115 -3.89 1.27 -25.34
CA ILE A 115 -3.47 0.53 -26.55
C ILE A 115 -2.82 1.41 -27.64
N ASN A 116 -3.29 2.65 -27.79
CA ASN A 116 -2.76 3.61 -28.78
C ASN A 116 -1.45 4.30 -28.35
N ASN A 117 -0.90 3.98 -27.16
CA ASN A 117 0.35 4.52 -26.67
C ASN A 117 1.35 3.38 -26.42
N PRO A 118 2.24 3.05 -27.38
CA PRO A 118 3.15 1.91 -27.26
C PRO A 118 4.17 2.05 -26.11
N ASN A 119 4.45 3.28 -25.66
CA ASN A 119 5.32 3.53 -24.51
C ASN A 119 4.65 3.24 -23.16
N ARG A 120 3.33 3.06 -23.14
CA ARG A 120 2.55 2.78 -21.92
C ARG A 120 1.79 1.46 -21.97
N TYR A 121 1.31 1.07 -23.15
CA TYR A 121 0.50 -0.13 -23.30
C TYR A 121 1.23 -1.39 -22.85
N THR A 122 0.55 -2.20 -22.06
CA THR A 122 0.98 -3.54 -21.69
C THR A 122 -0.21 -4.47 -21.82
N ASN A 123 -0.09 -5.53 -22.62
CA ASN A 123 -1.16 -6.53 -22.67
C ASN A 123 -1.32 -7.17 -21.27
N PRO A 124 -2.55 -7.31 -20.75
CA PRO A 124 -2.81 -7.69 -19.35
C PRO A 124 -2.16 -9.03 -19.01
N HIS A 125 -2.42 -10.07 -19.81
CA HIS A 125 -1.97 -11.44 -19.53
C HIS A 125 -0.50 -11.72 -19.84
N THR A 126 0.23 -10.76 -20.43
CA THR A 126 1.64 -10.94 -20.79
C THR A 126 2.51 -9.86 -20.17
N ALA A 127 2.69 -8.72 -20.85
CA ALA A 127 3.61 -7.69 -20.41
C ALA A 127 3.23 -7.10 -19.04
N TYR A 128 1.95 -6.84 -18.77
CA TYR A 128 1.51 -6.28 -17.49
C TYR A 128 1.74 -7.29 -16.36
N ARG A 129 1.23 -8.52 -16.52
CA ARG A 129 1.47 -9.65 -15.63
C ARG A 129 2.96 -9.84 -15.29
N ASN A 130 3.81 -9.94 -16.32
CA ASN A 130 5.25 -10.17 -16.12
C ASN A 130 5.92 -9.01 -15.37
N ASN A 131 5.47 -7.77 -15.59
CA ASN A 131 5.98 -6.63 -14.85
C ASN A 131 5.55 -6.65 -13.36
N LEU A 132 4.30 -7.04 -13.06
CA LEU A 132 3.85 -7.24 -11.68
C LEU A 132 4.66 -8.32 -10.98
N ILE A 133 4.88 -9.46 -11.65
CA ILE A 133 5.70 -10.56 -11.14
C ILE A 133 7.13 -10.08 -10.88
N LYS A 134 7.73 -9.30 -11.79
CA LYS A 134 9.05 -8.70 -11.57
C LYS A 134 9.10 -7.86 -10.30
N PHE A 135 8.16 -6.93 -10.11
CA PHE A 135 8.11 -6.10 -8.90
C PHE A 135 7.99 -6.95 -7.62
N VAL A 136 7.12 -7.97 -7.64
CA VAL A 136 6.91 -8.88 -6.50
C VAL A 136 8.17 -9.68 -6.18
N SER A 137 8.78 -10.33 -7.18
CA SER A 137 9.94 -11.19 -7.00
C SER A 137 11.14 -10.40 -6.50
N GLU A 138 11.44 -9.27 -7.13
CA GLU A 138 12.59 -8.44 -6.76
C GLU A 138 12.40 -7.75 -5.40
N THR A 139 11.16 -7.43 -5.02
CA THR A 139 10.87 -6.97 -3.64
C THR A 139 11.24 -8.06 -2.61
N ARG A 140 10.87 -9.31 -2.90
CA ARG A 140 11.17 -10.44 -2.01
C ARG A 140 12.65 -10.77 -1.95
N GLU A 141 13.37 -10.65 -3.06
CA GLU A 141 14.83 -10.82 -3.13
C GLU A 141 15.57 -9.86 -2.16
N MET A 142 15.05 -8.65 -1.99
CA MET A 142 15.57 -7.66 -1.04
C MET A 142 15.12 -7.90 0.41
N GLY A 143 14.31 -8.93 0.67
CA GLY A 143 13.75 -9.24 1.97
C GLY A 143 12.66 -8.27 2.42
N ALA A 144 12.07 -7.52 1.48
CA ALA A 144 10.94 -6.64 1.71
C ALA A 144 9.61 -7.35 1.41
N THR A 145 8.50 -6.73 1.82
CA THR A 145 7.15 -7.28 1.67
C THR A 145 6.41 -6.58 0.53
N PRO A 146 6.16 -7.25 -0.61
CA PRO A 146 5.31 -6.70 -1.65
C PRO A 146 3.84 -6.75 -1.22
N VAL A 147 3.08 -5.73 -1.56
CA VAL A 147 1.62 -5.69 -1.42
C VAL A 147 1.03 -5.19 -2.74
N LEU A 148 0.16 -5.99 -3.34
CA LEU A 148 -0.50 -5.66 -4.61
C LEU A 148 -1.80 -4.93 -4.35
N PHE A 149 -2.02 -3.86 -5.10
CA PHE A 149 -3.25 -3.08 -5.10
C PHE A 149 -3.81 -3.08 -6.52
N THR A 150 -5.08 -3.42 -6.67
CA THR A 150 -5.79 -3.13 -7.93
C THR A 150 -5.88 -1.62 -8.13
N SER A 151 -5.95 -1.13 -9.37
CA SER A 151 -6.25 0.29 -9.61
C SER A 151 -7.60 0.69 -9.02
N ILE A 152 -7.70 1.92 -8.50
CA ILE A 152 -9.00 2.51 -8.14
C ILE A 152 -9.90 2.65 -9.36
N VAL A 153 -11.21 2.70 -9.15
CA VAL A 153 -12.18 2.95 -10.23
C VAL A 153 -12.08 4.38 -10.76
N ARG A 154 -12.58 4.58 -11.99
CA ARG A 154 -12.95 5.92 -12.47
C ARG A 154 -14.43 6.16 -12.15
N ARG A 155 -14.80 7.40 -11.89
CA ARG A 155 -16.19 7.81 -11.80
C ARG A 155 -16.85 7.76 -13.19
N ASN A 156 -17.48 6.64 -13.52
CA ASN A 156 -18.08 6.39 -14.82
C ASN A 156 -19.49 5.81 -14.70
N PHE A 157 -20.45 6.64 -14.34
CA PHE A 157 -21.84 6.25 -14.23
C PHE A 157 -22.54 6.29 -15.60
N ASN A 158 -23.26 5.23 -15.95
CA ASN A 158 -24.13 5.21 -17.14
C ASN A 158 -25.47 5.94 -16.90
N GLU A 159 -26.36 5.93 -17.89
CA GLU A 159 -27.67 6.59 -17.83
C GLU A 159 -28.57 6.02 -16.73
N GLU A 160 -28.43 4.72 -16.42
CA GLU A 160 -29.11 4.02 -15.34
C GLU A 160 -28.51 4.27 -13.96
N LYS A 161 -27.46 5.12 -13.86
CA LYS A 161 -26.73 5.46 -12.62
C LYS A 161 -25.95 4.29 -12.03
N THR A 162 -25.58 3.33 -12.84
CA THR A 162 -24.69 2.21 -12.49
C THR A 162 -23.25 2.59 -12.80
N LEU A 163 -22.33 2.32 -11.88
CA LEU A 163 -20.90 2.53 -12.12
C LEU A 163 -20.39 1.45 -13.08
N VAL A 164 -19.82 1.86 -14.21
CA VAL A 164 -19.33 0.95 -15.25
C VAL A 164 -17.81 0.89 -15.19
N ASP A 165 -17.28 -0.34 -15.12
CA ASP A 165 -15.85 -0.59 -15.13
C ASP A 165 -15.16 0.00 -16.37
N THR A 166 -13.96 0.54 -16.16
CA THR A 166 -13.15 1.17 -17.22
C THR A 166 -11.79 0.53 -17.39
N HIS A 167 -11.48 -0.49 -16.59
CA HIS A 167 -10.16 -1.09 -16.48
C HIS A 167 -10.09 -2.52 -17.00
N GLY A 168 -11.21 -3.12 -17.40
CA GLY A 168 -11.24 -4.42 -18.06
C GLY A 168 -10.50 -5.51 -17.27
N GLU A 169 -9.56 -6.19 -17.92
CA GLU A 169 -8.88 -7.36 -17.35
C GLU A 169 -7.76 -7.00 -16.34
N TYR A 170 -7.31 -5.74 -16.27
CA TYR A 170 -6.15 -5.37 -15.45
C TYR A 170 -6.35 -5.65 -13.95
N PRO A 171 -7.48 -5.28 -13.30
CA PRO A 171 -7.71 -5.62 -11.90
C PRO A 171 -7.77 -7.13 -11.65
N GLN A 172 -8.38 -7.89 -12.57
CA GLN A 172 -8.42 -9.35 -12.46
C GLN A 172 -7.02 -9.95 -12.57
N GLU A 173 -6.15 -9.40 -13.43
CA GLU A 173 -4.77 -9.85 -13.54
C GLU A 173 -3.99 -9.62 -12.24
N VAL A 174 -4.19 -8.48 -11.57
CA VAL A 174 -3.59 -8.21 -10.25
C VAL A 174 -4.07 -9.24 -9.22
N ARG A 175 -5.37 -9.55 -9.18
CA ARG A 175 -5.94 -10.58 -8.30
C ARG A 175 -5.30 -11.94 -8.55
N SER A 176 -5.19 -12.33 -9.82
CA SER A 176 -4.59 -13.60 -10.23
C SER A 176 -3.11 -13.70 -9.84
N VAL A 177 -2.31 -12.64 -10.07
CA VAL A 177 -0.90 -12.61 -9.63
C VAL A 177 -0.79 -12.68 -8.12
N ALA A 178 -1.63 -11.93 -7.38
CA ALA A 178 -1.60 -11.94 -5.92
C ALA A 178 -1.90 -13.33 -5.35
N GLN A 179 -2.90 -14.02 -5.90
CA GLN A 179 -3.24 -15.38 -5.52
C GLN A 179 -2.12 -16.37 -5.86
N GLU A 180 -1.63 -16.37 -7.09
CA GLU A 180 -0.62 -17.34 -7.56
C GLU A 180 0.71 -17.19 -6.84
N PHE A 181 1.14 -15.96 -6.57
CA PHE A 181 2.41 -15.67 -5.91
C PHE A 181 2.27 -15.54 -4.39
N ASN A 182 1.07 -15.76 -3.82
CA ASN A 182 0.76 -15.60 -2.40
C ASN A 182 1.24 -14.22 -1.86
N VAL A 183 0.81 -13.15 -2.53
CA VAL A 183 1.10 -11.76 -2.16
C VAL A 183 -0.15 -11.16 -1.54
N PRO A 184 -0.06 -10.42 -0.42
CA PRO A 184 -1.21 -9.70 0.10
C PRO A 184 -1.84 -8.79 -0.97
N LEU A 185 -3.16 -8.91 -1.11
CA LEU A 185 -3.97 -8.13 -2.05
C LEU A 185 -4.84 -7.13 -1.28
N ILE A 186 -4.78 -5.87 -1.70
CA ILE A 186 -5.74 -4.84 -1.34
C ILE A 186 -6.58 -4.51 -2.57
N ASP A 187 -7.82 -5.01 -2.61
CA ASP A 187 -8.73 -4.84 -3.74
C ASP A 187 -9.38 -3.44 -3.74
N LEU A 188 -8.58 -2.42 -4.05
CA LEU A 188 -9.05 -1.05 -4.12
C LEU A 188 -10.08 -0.82 -5.22
N GLN A 189 -10.15 -1.63 -6.28
CA GLN A 189 -11.19 -1.50 -7.30
C GLN A 189 -12.55 -1.73 -6.62
N TYR A 190 -12.70 -2.86 -5.93
CA TYR A 190 -13.93 -3.18 -5.21
C TYR A 190 -14.24 -2.15 -4.11
N LEU A 191 -13.26 -1.76 -3.30
CA LEU A 191 -13.47 -0.82 -2.20
C LEU A 191 -13.86 0.58 -2.70
N THR A 192 -13.26 1.05 -3.79
CA THR A 192 -13.57 2.37 -4.36
C THR A 192 -14.83 2.38 -5.21
N GLU A 193 -15.21 1.25 -5.83
CA GLU A 193 -16.55 1.07 -6.41
C GLU A 193 -17.63 1.29 -5.36
N LYS A 194 -17.51 0.65 -4.18
CA LYS A 194 -18.46 0.85 -3.08
C LYS A 194 -18.47 2.27 -2.54
N LEU A 195 -17.32 2.95 -2.54
CA LEU A 195 -17.23 4.36 -2.16
C LEU A 195 -18.00 5.25 -3.14
N GLU A 196 -17.76 5.09 -4.45
CA GLU A 196 -18.46 5.83 -5.50
C GLU A 196 -19.98 5.59 -5.45
N GLU A 197 -20.41 4.34 -5.32
CA GLU A 197 -21.82 3.96 -5.19
C GLU A 197 -22.48 4.59 -3.96
N ALA A 198 -21.78 4.60 -2.82
CA ALA A 198 -22.30 5.17 -1.57
C ALA A 198 -22.49 6.69 -1.65
N TYR A 199 -21.59 7.39 -2.36
CA TYR A 199 -21.75 8.83 -2.63
C TYR A 199 -22.79 9.10 -3.73
N GLY A 200 -23.02 8.13 -4.61
CA GLY A 200 -23.88 8.23 -5.77
C GLY A 200 -23.40 9.25 -6.79
N VAL A 201 -24.10 9.34 -7.93
CA VAL A 201 -23.70 10.16 -9.09
C VAL A 201 -23.31 11.59 -8.69
N ASN A 202 -24.16 12.33 -7.99
CA ASN A 202 -23.87 13.74 -7.69
C ASN A 202 -22.89 13.91 -6.53
N GLY A 203 -23.00 13.08 -5.49
CA GLY A 203 -22.13 13.18 -4.33
C GLY A 203 -20.68 12.85 -4.67
N SER A 204 -20.46 11.88 -5.55
CA SER A 204 -19.11 11.37 -5.82
C SER A 204 -18.25 12.33 -6.63
N LYS A 205 -18.84 13.35 -7.25
CA LYS A 205 -18.10 14.50 -7.81
C LYS A 205 -17.13 15.12 -6.80
N LYS A 206 -17.48 15.12 -5.50
CA LYS A 206 -16.63 15.64 -4.41
C LYS A 206 -15.36 14.82 -4.18
N LEU A 207 -15.36 13.54 -4.56
CA LEU A 207 -14.19 12.67 -4.47
C LEU A 207 -13.19 12.98 -5.59
N HIS A 208 -13.62 13.70 -6.63
CA HIS A 208 -12.84 14.03 -7.82
C HIS A 208 -12.71 15.53 -8.04
N LEU A 209 -12.10 15.93 -9.17
CA LEU A 209 -11.88 17.34 -9.52
C LEU A 209 -13.04 17.85 -10.37
N HIS A 210 -14.11 18.28 -9.71
CA HIS A 210 -15.26 18.93 -10.32
C HIS A 210 -15.36 20.36 -9.76
N TYR A 211 -15.04 21.33 -10.60
CA TYR A 211 -15.03 22.75 -10.25
C TYR A 211 -15.70 23.55 -11.37
N ALA A 212 -16.61 24.45 -11.01
CA ALA A 212 -17.18 25.40 -11.95
C ALA A 212 -16.14 26.45 -12.39
N PRO A 213 -16.31 27.10 -13.56
CA PRO A 213 -15.49 28.23 -13.93
C PRO A 213 -15.46 29.30 -12.84
N ASN A 214 -14.26 29.79 -12.52
CA ASN A 214 -13.96 30.74 -11.45
C ASN A 214 -14.31 30.29 -10.01
N GLU A 215 -14.58 29.01 -9.77
CA GLU A 215 -14.81 28.49 -8.41
C GLU A 215 -13.53 28.53 -7.57
N ILE A 216 -12.39 28.18 -8.18
CA ILE A 216 -11.07 28.25 -7.54
C ILE A 216 -10.04 28.88 -8.48
N PRO A 217 -9.03 29.60 -7.97
CA PRO A 217 -8.00 30.22 -8.80
C PRO A 217 -7.18 29.24 -9.64
N TYR A 218 -7.00 28.00 -9.16
CA TYR A 218 -6.20 26.97 -9.83
C TYR A 218 -6.85 26.45 -11.13
N TYR A 219 -8.19 26.52 -11.23
CA TYR A 219 -8.96 26.12 -12.40
C TYR A 219 -9.90 27.27 -12.83
N PRO A 220 -9.36 28.34 -13.45
CA PRO A 220 -10.17 29.51 -13.83
C PRO A 220 -11.28 29.15 -14.84
N GLU A 221 -10.99 28.24 -15.76
CA GLU A 221 -11.96 27.73 -16.75
C GLU A 221 -12.85 26.60 -16.19
N GLY A 222 -12.73 26.26 -14.91
CA GLY A 222 -13.34 25.09 -14.31
C GLY A 222 -12.62 23.79 -14.68
N LYS A 223 -13.08 22.68 -14.12
CA LYS A 223 -12.56 21.35 -14.41
C LYS A 223 -13.64 20.30 -14.16
N GLU A 224 -13.75 19.34 -15.07
CA GLU A 224 -14.51 18.11 -14.85
C GLU A 224 -13.59 16.92 -15.11
N ASP A 225 -13.14 16.29 -14.04
CA ASP A 225 -12.25 15.12 -14.09
C ASP A 225 -12.87 13.99 -13.27
N ASN A 226 -12.97 12.81 -13.85
CA ASN A 226 -13.56 11.63 -13.23
C ASN A 226 -12.52 10.56 -12.85
N THR A 227 -11.23 10.90 -12.91
CA THR A 227 -10.12 9.98 -12.62
C THR A 227 -9.30 10.45 -11.44
N HIS A 228 -8.94 11.73 -11.43
CA HIS A 228 -8.06 12.27 -10.40
C HIS A 228 -8.86 12.65 -9.16
N LEU A 229 -8.24 12.48 -7.99
CA LEU A 229 -8.90 12.63 -6.69
C LEU A 229 -8.72 14.05 -6.15
N SER A 230 -9.76 14.55 -5.51
CA SER A 230 -9.67 15.71 -4.61
C SER A 230 -8.95 15.31 -3.31
N VAL A 231 -8.70 16.28 -2.42
CA VAL A 231 -8.22 16.01 -1.06
C VAL A 231 -9.14 15.03 -0.31
N LEU A 232 -10.47 15.18 -0.45
CA LEU A 232 -11.44 14.28 0.17
C LEU A 232 -11.33 12.87 -0.43
N GLY A 233 -11.33 12.75 -1.76
CA GLY A 233 -11.23 11.44 -2.41
C GLY A 233 -9.94 10.71 -2.05
N ALA A 234 -8.80 11.40 -2.10
CA ALA A 234 -7.51 10.82 -1.73
C ALA A 234 -7.46 10.37 -0.26
N THR A 235 -8.08 11.14 0.63
CA THR A 235 -8.22 10.80 2.06
C THR A 235 -9.06 9.55 2.27
N GLU A 236 -10.23 9.46 1.62
CA GLU A 236 -11.12 8.30 1.73
C GLU A 236 -10.48 7.03 1.16
N VAL A 237 -9.81 7.12 0.01
CA VAL A 237 -9.08 5.99 -0.58
C VAL A 237 -7.94 5.53 0.33
N ALA A 238 -7.16 6.46 0.87
CA ALA A 238 -6.08 6.13 1.81
C ALA A 238 -6.60 5.47 3.09
N ARG A 239 -7.75 5.92 3.61
CA ARG A 239 -8.43 5.29 4.75
C ARG A 239 -8.87 3.86 4.43
N LEU A 240 -9.49 3.63 3.28
CA LEU A 240 -9.87 2.29 2.81
C LEU A 240 -8.65 1.37 2.68
N ALA A 241 -7.57 1.89 2.09
CA ALA A 241 -6.31 1.16 1.93
C ALA A 241 -5.74 0.74 3.30
N VAL A 242 -5.65 1.65 4.27
CA VAL A 242 -5.10 1.37 5.61
C VAL A 242 -5.95 0.36 6.37
N ASN A 243 -7.28 0.50 6.34
CA ASN A 243 -8.17 -0.47 6.98
C ASN A 243 -7.98 -1.87 6.40
N ALA A 244 -7.94 -1.99 5.06
CA ALA A 244 -7.71 -3.26 4.39
C ALA A 244 -6.29 -3.81 4.66
N LEU A 245 -5.27 -2.95 4.75
CA LEU A 245 -3.92 -3.36 5.10
C LEU A 245 -3.87 -3.97 6.51
N ASN A 246 -4.50 -3.35 7.50
CA ASN A 246 -4.58 -3.89 8.86
C ASN A 246 -5.27 -5.26 8.92
N GLU A 247 -6.21 -5.53 8.01
CA GLU A 247 -6.90 -6.82 7.95
C GLU A 247 -6.13 -7.90 7.17
N LYS A 248 -5.38 -7.51 6.13
CA LYS A 248 -4.82 -8.42 5.13
C LYS A 248 -3.31 -8.60 5.22
N VAL A 249 -2.61 -7.72 5.90
CA VAL A 249 -1.15 -7.74 6.02
C VAL A 249 -0.80 -7.90 7.49
N GLU A 250 -0.30 -9.09 7.83
CA GLU A 250 0.07 -9.44 9.20
C GLU A 250 1.07 -8.43 9.80
N GLY A 251 0.72 -7.89 10.98
CA GLY A 251 1.55 -6.94 11.72
C GLY A 251 1.60 -5.52 11.14
N PHE A 252 0.82 -5.21 10.09
CA PHE A 252 0.79 -3.85 9.55
C PHE A 252 0.12 -2.84 10.49
N ASP A 253 -0.79 -3.30 11.35
CA ASP A 253 -1.47 -2.51 12.38
C ASP A 253 -0.51 -1.80 13.33
N ALA A 254 0.66 -2.40 13.60
CA ALA A 254 1.75 -1.82 14.39
C ALA A 254 2.29 -0.48 13.85
N PHE A 255 2.03 -0.17 12.57
CA PHE A 255 2.44 1.07 11.90
C PHE A 255 1.32 2.09 11.72
N THR A 256 0.10 1.75 12.13
CA THR A 256 -1.06 2.63 11.99
C THR A 256 -1.35 3.38 13.28
N LYS A 257 -2.04 4.53 13.18
CA LYS A 257 -2.56 5.22 14.36
C LYS A 257 -3.76 4.44 14.88
N THR A 258 -3.80 4.16 16.18
CA THR A 258 -5.03 3.73 16.84
C THR A 258 -5.97 4.93 16.93
N ASN A 259 -7.19 4.76 16.42
CA ASN A 259 -8.27 5.74 16.61
C ASN A 259 -8.75 5.75 18.06
#